data_AF-A0A510K7G2-F1
#
_entry.id   AF-A0A510K7G2-F1
#
_cell.length_a   1.000
_cell.length_b   1.000
_cell.length_c   1.000
_cell.angle_alpha   90.00
_cell.angle_beta   90.00
_cell.angle_gamma   90.00
#
_symmetry.space_group_name_H-M   'P 1'
#
loop_
_entity.id
_entity.type
_entity.pdbx_description
1 polymer ?
#
loop_
_entity_poly.entity_id
_entity_poly.type
_entity_poly.pdbx_seq_one_letter_code
_entity_poly.pdbx_strand_id
1 'polypeptide(L)' 'MEKIGWNGTLGRAKTADFNLPAKRPAYSKLDSSKVEKLLGEKIPAWQSGIDRFLEEMKENGEL' A
#
# COMPACT_ATOMS: atom_id res chain seq x y z
N MET A 1 10.61 4.52 3.22
CA MET A 1 10.52 5.97 3.45
C MET A 1 11.79 6.70 3.01
N GLU A 2 12.96 6.06 3.11
CA GLU A 2 14.19 6.56 2.47
C GLU A 2 14.04 6.75 0.95
N LYS A 3 13.25 5.90 0.28
CA LYS A 3 12.92 6.04 -1.15
C LYS A 3 12.28 7.38 -1.51
N ILE A 4 11.64 8.06 -0.55
CA ILE A 4 11.04 9.40 -0.68
C ILE A 4 11.77 10.45 0.18
N GLY A 5 12.97 10.16 0.69
CA GLY A 5 13.79 11.09 1.48
C GLY A 5 13.25 11.44 2.88
N TRP A 6 12.30 10.69 3.42
CA TRP A 6 11.70 10.98 4.73
C TRP A 6 12.48 10.35 5.88
N ASN A 7 12.92 11.19 6.83
CA ASN A 7 13.78 10.82 7.97
C ASN A 7 13.07 10.84 9.34
N GLY A 8 11.73 10.83 9.37
CA GLY A 8 10.97 10.82 10.61
C GLY A 8 10.89 9.42 11.27
N THR A 9 10.34 9.37 12.48
CA THR A 9 10.03 8.10 13.17
C THR A 9 8.55 7.77 13.03
N LEU A 10 8.24 6.56 12.56
CA LEU A 10 6.85 6.10 12.42
C LEU A 10 6.41 5.32 13.67
N GLY A 11 5.45 5.87 14.40
CA GLY A 11 4.80 5.19 15.54
C GLY A 11 3.66 4.27 15.10
N ARG A 12 3.38 3.23 15.89
CA ARG A 12 2.16 2.42 15.74
C ARG A 12 1.02 3.09 16.49
N ALA A 13 -0.16 3.13 15.90
CA ALA A 13 -1.36 3.70 16.51
C ALA A 13 -2.59 2.82 16.23
N LYS A 14 -3.62 2.94 17.07
CA LYS A 14 -4.89 2.25 16.91
C LYS A 14 -5.87 3.14 16.19
N THR A 15 -6.84 2.54 15.50
CA THR A 15 -7.94 3.29 14.87
C THR A 15 -8.73 4.12 15.90
N ALA A 16 -8.80 3.66 17.16
CA ALA A 16 -9.45 4.40 18.25
C ALA A 16 -8.77 5.75 18.57
N ASP A 17 -7.49 5.89 18.26
CA ASP A 17 -6.73 7.13 18.46
C ASP A 17 -7.12 8.20 17.41
N PHE A 18 -7.81 7.79 16.34
CA PHE A 18 -8.27 8.66 15.25
C PHE A 18 -9.79 8.56 15.10
N ASN A 19 -10.52 9.49 15.72
CA ASN A 19 -11.99 9.51 15.72
C ASN A 19 -12.53 10.00 14.36
N LEU A 20 -12.55 9.11 13.37
CA LEU A 20 -13.10 9.37 12.04
C LEU A 20 -14.63 9.16 12.04
N PRO A 21 -15.43 10.00 11.36
CA PRO A 21 -16.89 9.86 11.30
C PRO A 21 -17.37 8.52 10.71
N ALA A 22 -16.59 7.93 9.81
CA ALA A 22 -16.94 6.70 9.12
C ALA A 22 -16.25 5.48 9.74
N LYS A 23 -17.02 4.44 10.07
CA LYS A 23 -16.51 3.18 10.60
C LYS A 23 -15.59 2.50 9.57
N ARG A 24 -14.42 2.06 10.01
CA ARG A 24 -13.44 1.32 9.19
C ARG A 24 -13.36 -0.13 9.69
N PRO A 25 -13.39 -1.13 8.79
CA PRO A 25 -13.19 -2.52 9.19
C PRO A 25 -11.75 -2.72 9.66
N ALA A 26 -11.55 -3.59 10.66
CA ALA A 26 -10.22 -3.94 11.15
C ALA A 26 -9.41 -4.79 10.14
N TYR A 27 -10.10 -5.48 9.24
CA TYR A 27 -9.50 -6.35 8.24
C TYR A 27 -10.30 -6.30 6.93
N SER A 28 -9.63 -5.92 5.84
CA SER A 28 -10.25 -5.74 4.51
C SER A 28 -9.45 -6.44 3.40
N LYS A 29 -8.57 -7.38 3.75
CA LYS A 29 -7.81 -8.15 2.76
C LYS A 29 -8.78 -9.04 1.97
N LEU A 30 -8.69 -8.98 0.65
CA LEU A 30 -9.46 -9.81 -0.27
C LEU A 30 -8.63 -11.02 -0.72
N ASP A 31 -9.30 -12.15 -0.93
CA ASP A 31 -8.69 -13.35 -1.50
C ASP A 31 -8.64 -13.25 -3.03
N SER A 32 -7.44 -13.38 -3.60
CA SER A 32 -7.19 -13.32 -5.05
C SER A 32 -7.17 -14.69 -5.73
N SER A 33 -7.30 -15.78 -4.96
CA SER A 33 -7.09 -17.15 -5.45
C SER A 33 -7.91 -17.51 -6.69
N LYS A 34 -9.14 -16.98 -6.81
CA LYS A 34 -10.00 -17.24 -7.97
C LYS A 34 -9.45 -16.61 -9.26
N VAL A 35 -8.94 -15.39 -9.17
CA VAL A 35 -8.40 -14.67 -10.33
C VAL A 35 -7.07 -15.28 -10.74
N GLU A 36 -6.23 -15.64 -9.77
CA GLU A 36 -4.94 -16.29 -10.04
C GLU A 36 -5.10 -17.63 -10.75
N LYS A 37 -6.09 -18.43 -10.34
CA LYS A 37 -6.41 -19.69 -11.03
C LYS A 37 -6.97 -19.47 -12.43
N LEU A 38 -7.78 -18.42 -12.62
CA LEU A 38 -8.42 -18.12 -13.90
C LEU A 38 -7.40 -17.64 -14.95
N LEU A 39 -6.45 -16.79 -14.53
CA LEU A 39 -5.44 -16.21 -15.42
C LEU A 39 -4.16 -17.04 -15.50
N GLY A 40 -3.95 -18.00 -14.59
CA GLY A 40 -2.73 -18.79 -14.51
C GLY A 40 -1.52 -18.03 -13.97
N GLU A 41 -1.73 -16.80 -13.49
CA GLU A 41 -0.70 -15.89 -13.00
C GLU A 41 -0.99 -15.47 -11.56
N LYS A 42 0.07 -15.25 -10.77
CA LYS A 42 -0.08 -14.74 -9.39
C LYS A 42 -0.11 -13.22 -9.39
N ILE A 43 -0.94 -12.63 -8.52
CA ILE A 43 -0.87 -11.19 -8.30
C ILE A 43 0.50 -10.88 -7.65
N PRO A 44 1.28 -9.94 -8.21
CA PRO A 44 2.57 -9.59 -7.67
C PRO A 44 2.43 -9.01 -6.26
N ALA A 45 3.51 -9.11 -5.48
CA ALA A 45 3.55 -8.52 -4.14
C ALA A 45 3.34 -6.99 -4.22
N TRP A 46 2.53 -6.43 -3.31
CA TRP A 46 2.16 -5.02 -3.35
C TRP A 46 3.37 -4.07 -3.35
N GLN A 47 4.49 -4.49 -2.75
CA GLN A 47 5.73 -3.71 -2.72
C GLN A 47 6.25 -3.37 -4.12
N SER A 48 6.16 -4.29 -5.08
CA SER A 48 6.65 -4.02 -6.44
C SER A 48 5.81 -2.96 -7.15
N GLY A 49 4.50 -2.90 -6.88
CA GLY A 49 3.62 -1.86 -7.39
C GLY A 49 3.97 -0.48 -6.83
N ILE A 50 4.28 -0.40 -5.54
CA ILE A 50 4.73 0.86 -4.92
C ILE A 50 6.09 1.29 -5.45
N ASP A 51 7.02 0.35 -5.62
CA ASP A 51 8.36 0.64 -6.12
C ASP A 51 8.31 1.22 -7.54
N ARG A 52 7.53 0.60 -8.44
CA ARG A 52 7.31 1.12 -9.79
C ARG A 52 6.68 2.51 -9.78
N PHE A 53 5.65 2.70 -8.96
CA PHE A 53 4.96 4.00 -8.87
C PHE A 53 5.88 5.11 -8.36
N LEU A 54 6.71 4.84 -7.36
CA LEU A 54 7.67 5.82 -6.84
C LEU A 54 8.78 6.16 -7.83
N GLU A 55 9.16 5.23 -8.70
CA GLU A 55 10.11 5.48 -9.79
C GLU A 55 9.49 6.37 -10.87
N GLU A 56 8.28 6.05 -11.33
CA GLU A 56 7.52 6.88 -12.27
C GLU A 56 7.33 8.32 -11.77
N MET A 57 6.98 8.51 -10.49
CA MET A 57 6.85 9.86 -9.89
C MET A 57 8.16 10.67 -9.92
N LYS A 58 9.32 10.00 -9.72
CA LYS A 58 10.63 10.67 -9.78
C LYS A 58 10.97 11.10 -11.21
N GLU A 59 10.70 10.24 -12.18
CA GLU A 59 10.91 10.54 -13.60
C GLU A 59 10.03 11.72 -14.06
N ASN A 60 8.81 11.80 -13.53
CA ASN A 60 7.86 12.88 -13.82
C ASN A 60 8.15 14.19 -13.06
N GLY A 61 9.13 14.21 -12.15
CA GLY A 61 9.47 15.38 -11.35
C GLY A 61 8.42 15.75 -10.29
N GLU A 62 7.58 14.80 -9.88
CA GLU A 62 6.52 14.98 -8.88
C GLU A 62 7.01 14.69 -7.44
N LEU A 63 8.30 14.36 -7.30
CA LEU A 63 8.95 13.92 -6.07
C LEU A 63 10.20 14.74 -5.73
#